data_AF-A0A399YKV2-F1
#
_entry.id   AF-A0A399YKV2-F1
#
_cell.length_a   1.000
_cell.length_b   1.000
_cell.length_c   1.000
_cell.angle_alpha   90.00
_cell.angle_beta   90.00
_cell.angle_gamma   90.00
#
_symmetry.space_group_name_H-M   'P 1'
#
loop_
_entity.id
_entity.type
_entity.pdbx_description
1 polymer ?
#
loop_
_entity_poly.entity_id
_entity_poly.type
_entity_poly.pdbx_seq_one_letter_code
_entity_poly.pdbx_strand_id
1 'polypeptide(L)'
;MILVASTNAEIGFAMGMKILRAGGSALDAVEATIRAVESNPDDHSVGYGGLPNILGQVELDASIMDGKTLAAGAVCAVKNYEHPISIARQVMER
;
A
#
# COMPACT_ATOMS: atom_id res chain seq x y z
N MET A 1 -11.11 11.70 -12.89
CA MET A 1 -10.25 10.91 -11.97
C MET A 1 -11.03 9.72 -11.48
N ILE A 2 -10.43 8.54 -11.54
CA ILE A 2 -11.03 7.26 -11.18
C ILE A 2 -10.04 6.56 -10.26
N LEU A 3 -10.53 5.97 -9.17
CA LEU A 3 -9.76 5.11 -8.26
C LEU A 3 -10.50 3.78 -8.17
N VAL A 4 -9.79 2.67 -8.40
CA VAL A 4 -10.33 1.31 -8.36
C VAL A 4 -9.37 0.47 -7.52
N ALA A 5 -9.92 -0.34 -6.61
CA ALA A 5 -9.15 -1.26 -5.77
C ALA A 5 -10.04 -2.42 -5.31
N SER A 6 -9.44 -3.43 -4.67
CA SER A 6 -10.17 -4.52 -4.01
C SER A 6 -10.97 -4.00 -2.80
N THR A 7 -11.92 -4.80 -2.33
CA THR A 7 -12.87 -4.42 -1.25
C THR A 7 -12.16 -3.90 0.01
N ASN A 8 -11.05 -4.51 0.41
CA ASN A 8 -10.26 -4.12 1.59
C ASN A 8 -9.82 -2.65 1.56
N ALA A 9 -9.61 -2.10 0.36
CA ALA A 9 -9.17 -0.72 0.21
C ALA A 9 -10.23 0.32 0.55
N GLU A 10 -11.51 -0.07 0.73
CA GLU A 10 -12.65 0.84 0.99
C GLU A 10 -12.33 1.91 2.04
N ILE A 11 -11.72 1.53 3.16
CA ILE A 11 -11.38 2.44 4.26
C ILE A 11 -10.37 3.53 3.87
N GLY A 12 -9.59 3.30 2.81
CA GLY A 12 -8.58 4.22 2.29
C GLY A 12 -9.05 5.12 1.15
N PHE A 13 -10.20 4.82 0.52
CA PHE A 13 -10.66 5.54 -0.69
C PHE A 13 -10.80 7.05 -0.46
N ALA A 14 -11.28 7.44 0.71
CA ALA A 14 -11.46 8.85 1.04
C ALA A 14 -10.13 9.62 0.98
N MET A 15 -9.02 9.00 1.40
CA MET A 15 -7.69 9.60 1.38
C MET A 15 -7.12 9.72 -0.03
N GLY A 16 -7.15 8.62 -0.81
CA GLY A 16 -6.69 8.65 -2.21
C GLY A 16 -7.51 9.60 -3.08
N MET A 17 -8.84 9.59 -2.92
CA MET A 17 -9.73 10.47 -3.68
C MET A 17 -9.50 11.95 -3.32
N LYS A 18 -9.19 12.27 -2.06
CA LYS A 18 -8.83 13.63 -1.65
C LYS A 18 -7.59 14.13 -2.38
N ILE A 19 -6.56 13.30 -2.48
CA ILE A 19 -5.29 13.64 -3.16
C ILE A 19 -5.53 13.90 -4.64
N LEU A 20 -6.23 12.98 -5.32
CA LEU A 20 -6.56 13.14 -6.74
C LEU A 20 -7.41 14.39 -6.99
N ARG A 21 -8.36 14.74 -6.10
CA ARG A 21 -9.22 15.94 -6.23
C ARG A 21 -8.42 17.23 -6.09
N ALA A 22 -7.35 17.20 -5.31
CA ALA A 22 -6.42 18.31 -5.14
C ALA A 22 -5.39 18.42 -6.28
N GLY A 23 -5.45 17.56 -7.30
CA GLY A 23 -4.47 17.54 -8.40
C GLY A 23 -3.17 16.81 -8.06
N GLY A 24 -3.13 16.04 -6.98
CA GLY A 24 -1.99 15.19 -6.62
C GLY A 24 -1.79 14.02 -7.59
N SER A 25 -0.66 13.33 -7.45
CA SER A 25 -0.29 12.25 -8.37
C SER A 25 -1.08 10.96 -8.12
N ALA A 26 -1.14 10.09 -9.13
CA ALA A 26 -1.72 8.76 -8.98
C ALA A 26 -0.95 7.92 -7.95
N LEU A 27 0.39 8.04 -7.90
CA LEU A 27 1.25 7.37 -6.92
C LEU A 27 0.89 7.76 -5.48
N ASP A 28 0.77 9.07 -5.22
CA ASP A 28 0.42 9.56 -3.88
C ASP A 28 -0.97 9.08 -3.46
N ALA A 29 -1.91 9.03 -4.41
CA ALA A 29 -3.27 8.59 -4.14
C ALA A 29 -3.35 7.09 -3.81
N VAL A 30 -2.66 6.23 -4.56
CA VAL A 30 -2.67 4.79 -4.28
C VAL A 30 -1.90 4.48 -3.00
N GLU A 31 -0.76 5.12 -2.74
CA GLU A 31 -0.01 4.92 -1.51
C GLU A 31 -0.84 5.32 -0.28
N ALA A 32 -1.47 6.50 -0.29
CA ALA A 32 -2.31 6.93 0.82
C ALA A 32 -3.53 6.01 1.05
N THR A 33 -4.09 5.46 -0.03
CA THR A 33 -5.19 4.48 0.06
C THR A 33 -4.72 3.20 0.74
N ILE A 34 -3.60 2.62 0.30
CA ILE A 34 -3.10 1.34 0.80
C ILE A 34 -2.55 1.45 2.22
N ARG A 35 -1.89 2.56 2.57
CA ARG A 35 -1.42 2.81 3.95
C ARG A 35 -2.55 2.73 4.98
N ALA A 36 -3.77 3.13 4.60
CA ALA A 36 -4.96 2.99 5.43
C ALA A 36 -5.28 1.53 5.77
N VAL A 37 -5.22 0.69 4.74
CA VAL A 37 -5.49 -0.76 4.82
C VAL A 37 -4.42 -1.42 5.65
N GLU A 38 -3.16 -1.07 5.42
CA GLU A 38 -2.04 -1.62 6.15
C GLU A 38 -2.08 -1.30 7.65
N SER A 39 -2.60 -0.13 8.04
CA SER A 39 -2.79 0.24 9.45
C SER A 39 -4.08 -0.33 10.06
N ASN A 40 -4.93 -1.03 9.30
CA ASN A 40 -6.21 -1.51 9.81
C ASN A 40 -6.03 -2.80 10.64
N PRO A 41 -6.26 -2.76 11.97
CA PRO A 41 -6.15 -3.97 12.79
C PRO A 41 -7.23 -5.01 12.49
N ASP A 42 -8.35 -4.60 11.87
CA ASP A 42 -9.46 -5.49 11.51
C ASP A 42 -9.23 -6.20 10.15
N ASP A 43 -8.17 -5.85 9.40
CA ASP A 43 -7.80 -6.53 8.16
C ASP A 43 -6.74 -7.61 8.43
N HIS A 44 -7.14 -8.87 8.31
CA HIS A 44 -6.26 -10.02 8.54
C HIS A 44 -5.48 -10.49 7.30
N SER A 45 -5.62 -9.76 6.19
CA SER A 45 -4.98 -10.07 4.91
C SER A 45 -3.93 -9.05 4.47
N VAL A 46 -3.85 -7.88 5.11
CA VAL A 46 -2.95 -6.79 4.72
C VAL A 46 -2.33 -6.11 5.94
N GLY A 47 -1.02 -5.85 5.90
CA GLY A 47 -0.32 -5.00 6.86
C GLY A 47 -0.35 -5.50 8.32
N TYR A 48 -0.59 -4.58 9.25
CA TYR A 48 -0.49 -4.78 10.70
C TYR A 48 -1.33 -5.97 11.21
N GLY A 49 -2.54 -6.15 10.70
CA GLY A 49 -3.43 -7.23 11.10
C GLY A 49 -3.15 -8.58 10.41
N GLY A 50 -2.19 -8.63 9.49
CA GLY A 50 -1.89 -9.80 8.66
C GLY A 50 -1.56 -11.06 9.45
N LEU A 51 -2.11 -12.21 9.01
CA LEU A 51 -1.84 -13.50 9.64
C LEU A 51 -0.36 -13.91 9.49
N PRO A 52 0.25 -14.50 10.53
CA PRO A 52 1.64 -14.90 10.47
C PRO A 52 1.88 -16.16 9.63
N ASN A 53 3.13 -16.35 9.21
CA ASN A 53 3.61 -17.59 8.61
C ASN A 53 3.69 -18.75 9.65
N ILE A 54 4.13 -19.94 9.22
CA ILE A 54 4.24 -21.14 10.07
C ILE A 54 5.16 -20.96 11.29
N LEU A 55 6.07 -19.98 11.27
CA LEU A 55 6.97 -19.65 12.37
C LEU A 55 6.38 -18.59 13.31
N GLY A 56 5.12 -18.19 13.11
CA GLY A 56 4.47 -17.14 13.90
C GLY A 56 4.96 -15.73 13.55
N GLN A 57 5.57 -15.52 12.38
CA GLN A 57 6.11 -14.23 11.95
C GLN A 57 5.20 -13.60 10.90
N VAL A 58 4.78 -12.35 11.11
CA VAL A 58 4.11 -11.56 10.09
C VAL A 58 5.15 -11.08 9.08
N GLU A 59 4.96 -11.48 7.83
CA GLU A 59 5.80 -11.17 6.68
C GLU A 59 4.92 -10.53 5.62
N LEU A 60 5.33 -9.37 5.11
CA LEU A 60 4.52 -8.59 4.20
C LEU A 60 5.21 -8.40 2.85
N ASP A 61 4.41 -8.38 1.80
CA ASP A 61 4.82 -8.14 0.43
C ASP A 61 4.07 -6.91 -0.11
N ALA A 62 4.76 -6.07 -0.88
CA ALA A 62 4.12 -4.95 -1.57
C ALA A 62 4.89 -4.58 -2.84
N SER A 63 4.17 -4.01 -3.80
CA SER A 63 4.75 -3.42 -5.01
C SER A 63 3.99 -2.18 -5.45
N ILE A 64 4.69 -1.28 -6.12
CA ILE A 64 4.12 -0.05 -6.69
C ILE A 64 4.80 0.26 -8.02
N MET A 65 4.06 0.87 -8.94
CA MET A 65 4.54 1.20 -10.27
C MET A 65 4.02 2.58 -10.70
N ASP A 66 4.90 3.38 -11.28
CA ASP A 66 4.52 4.57 -12.02
C ASP A 66 4.21 4.22 -13.47
N GLY A 67 2.94 4.32 -13.86
CA GLY A 67 2.51 4.05 -15.23
C GLY A 67 3.07 5.02 -16.28
N LYS A 68 3.57 6.21 -15.88
CA LYS A 68 4.14 7.19 -16.81
C LYS A 68 5.58 6.87 -17.18
N THR A 69 6.39 6.46 -16.21
CA THR A 69 7.83 6.22 -16.38
C THR A 69 8.19 4.75 -16.48
N LEU A 70 7.25 3.86 -16.15
CA LEU A 70 7.45 2.42 -15.99
C LEU A 70 8.42 2.06 -14.84
N ALA A 71 8.80 3.02 -14.00
CA ALA A 71 9.53 2.75 -12.78
C ALA A 71 8.64 1.90 -11.85
N ALA A 72 9.23 0.90 -11.21
CA ALA A 72 8.55 0.03 -10.26
C ALA A 72 9.48 -0.30 -9.09
N GLY A 73 8.88 -0.54 -7.93
CA GLY A 73 9.57 -1.00 -6.74
C GLY A 73 8.73 -2.05 -6.03
N ALA A 74 9.42 -2.99 -5.39
CA ALA A 74 8.78 -4.09 -4.69
C ALA A 74 9.61 -4.52 -3.48
N VAL A 75 8.93 -5.06 -2.48
CA VAL A 75 9.52 -5.70 -1.32
C VAL A 75 8.80 -7.01 -1.04
N CYS A 76 9.53 -7.99 -0.52
CA CYS A 76 8.98 -9.28 -0.13
C CYS A 76 9.48 -9.69 1.26
N ALA A 77 8.63 -10.40 2.01
CA ALA A 77 8.90 -10.94 3.34
C ALA A 77 9.47 -9.91 4.32
N VAL A 78 9.04 -8.64 4.22
CA VAL A 78 9.48 -7.61 5.17
C VAL A 78 8.80 -7.80 6.52
N LYS A 79 9.54 -7.53 7.59
CA LYS A 79 9.12 -7.72 8.98
C LYS A 79 9.25 -6.42 9.74
N ASN A 80 8.41 -6.22 10.74
CA ASN A 80 8.48 -5.09 11.66
C ASN A 80 8.32 -3.71 10.98
N TYR A 81 7.60 -3.65 9.86
CA TYR A 81 7.24 -2.41 9.20
C TYR A 81 5.73 -2.37 9.00
N GLU A 82 5.12 -1.26 9.41
CA GLU A 82 3.68 -1.06 9.25
C GLU A 82 3.28 -0.89 7.77
N HIS A 83 4.15 -0.25 6.97
CA HIS A 83 3.80 0.18 5.60
C HIS A 83 4.73 -0.38 4.52
N PRO A 84 4.59 -1.65 4.12
CA PRO A 84 5.38 -2.22 3.04
C PRO A 84 5.19 -1.47 1.70
N ILE A 85 4.02 -0.88 1.41
CA ILE A 85 3.81 -0.10 0.17
C ILE A 85 4.73 1.13 0.08
N SER A 86 4.97 1.81 1.20
CA SER A 86 5.87 2.97 1.26
C SER A 86 7.32 2.55 1.08
N ILE A 87 7.71 1.38 1.57
CA ILE A 87 9.05 0.83 1.33
C ILE A 87 9.21 0.46 -0.14
N ALA A 88 8.20 -0.17 -0.75
CA ALA A 88 8.20 -0.47 -2.18
C ALA A 88 8.34 0.81 -3.02
N ARG A 89 7.67 1.90 -2.64
CA ARG A 89 7.84 3.22 -3.29
C ARG A 89 9.26 3.76 -3.12
N GLN A 90 9.83 3.63 -1.94
CA GLN A 90 11.21 4.06 -1.70
C GLN A 90 12.22 3.27 -2.55
N VAL A 91 11.98 1.96 -2.79
CA VAL A 91 12.77 1.13 -3.71
C VAL A 91 12.59 1.59 -5.18
N MET A 92 11.41 2.07 -5.56
CA MET A 92 11.18 2.60 -6.90
C MET A 92 11.94 3.93 -7.13
N GLU A 93 12.02 4.78 -6.11
CA GLU A 93 12.58 6.13 -6.19
C GLU A 93 14.09 6.22 -5.97
N ARG A 94 14.73 5.15 -5.48
CA ARG A 94 16.16 5.11 -5.14
C ARG A 94 16.87 3.92 -5.76
#